data_AF-A0A1G4XYV7-F1
#
_entry.id   AF-A0A1G4XYV7-F1
#
_cell.length_a   1.000
_cell.length_b   1.000
_cell.length_c   1.000
_cell.angle_alpha   90.00
_cell.angle_beta   90.00
_cell.angle_gamma   90.00
#
_symmetry.space_group_name_H-M   'P 1'
#
loop_
_entity.id
_entity.type
_entity.pdbx_description
1 polymer ?
#
loop_
_entity_poly.entity_id
_entity_poly.type
_entity_poly.pdbx_seq_one_letter_code
_entity_poly.pdbx_strand_id
1 'polypeptide(L)'
;MNQTILFAAFFALTTAFTANAGVLENGTWSASGCGAMPETPVIDSSSVAAFNRSVSAINAWQKQMQVYHDCMIKEANADSVTINQSATAGQGRINGIVEKINTEVAAGKQKVEQSQSASPPLSSPPGAAPGSMAY
;
A
#
# COMPACT_ATOMS: atom_id res chain seq x y z
N MET A 1 21.32 -27.78 44.20
CA MET A 1 22.39 -28.42 43.41
C MET A 1 21.87 -29.79 42.99
N ASN A 2 21.58 -30.12 41.73
CA ASN A 2 21.95 -29.57 40.41
C ASN A 2 20.77 -29.87 39.45
N GLN A 3 20.07 -28.88 38.89
CA GLN A 3 20.43 -28.09 37.71
C GLN A 3 20.57 -28.90 36.41
N THR A 4 19.89 -30.05 36.32
CA THR A 4 19.79 -30.91 35.11
C THR A 4 18.38 -30.95 34.52
N ILE A 5 17.61 -29.87 34.67
CA ILE A 5 16.36 -29.66 33.94
C ILE A 5 16.59 -28.44 33.05
N LEU A 6 16.15 -28.51 31.79
CA LEU A 6 15.90 -27.36 30.90
C LEU A 6 17.05 -26.82 30.03
N PHE A 7 17.89 -27.66 29.41
CA PHE A 7 18.81 -27.16 28.34
C PHE A 7 18.59 -27.77 26.94
N ALA A 8 17.56 -28.61 26.75
CA ALA A 8 17.37 -29.34 25.50
C ALA A 8 16.28 -28.79 24.56
N ALA A 9 15.60 -27.68 24.89
CA ALA A 9 14.40 -27.26 24.14
C ALA A 9 14.35 -25.75 23.82
N PHE A 10 15.50 -25.11 23.56
CA PHE A 10 15.55 -23.69 23.19
C PHE A 10 16.30 -23.39 21.88
N PHE A 11 16.37 -24.35 20.95
CA PHE A 11 16.49 -24.00 19.54
C PHE A 11 15.09 -23.71 19.00
N ALA A 12 14.49 -22.64 19.52
CA ALA A 12 13.37 -22.00 18.85
C ALA A 12 13.89 -21.54 17.50
N LEU A 13 13.46 -22.23 16.43
CA LEU A 13 13.56 -21.74 15.06
C LEU A 13 12.89 -20.37 15.02
N THR A 14 13.67 -19.31 15.20
CA THR A 14 13.31 -17.99 14.73
C THR A 14 13.43 -18.05 13.22
N THR A 15 12.40 -18.59 12.56
CA THR A 15 12.14 -18.21 11.18
C THR A 15 11.77 -16.74 11.24
N ALA A 16 12.78 -15.87 11.20
CA ALA A 16 12.59 -14.50 10.81
C ALA A 16 11.95 -14.59 9.43
N PHE A 17 10.65 -14.34 9.36
CA PHE A 17 10.02 -14.00 8.10
C PHE A 17 10.70 -12.70 7.70
N THR A 18 11.79 -12.80 6.93
CA THR A 18 12.30 -11.65 6.23
C THR A 18 11.14 -11.26 5.32
N ALA A 19 10.51 -10.13 5.63
CA ALA A 19 9.60 -9.51 4.69
C ALA A 19 10.47 -9.12 3.50
N ASN A 20 10.56 -10.01 2.51
CA ASN A 20 11.31 -9.78 1.27
C ASN A 20 10.44 -8.93 0.34
N ALA A 21 10.07 -7.74 0.81
CA ALA A 21 9.41 -6.74 0.00
C ALA A 21 10.48 -5.74 -0.41
N GLY A 22 10.66 -5.56 -1.71
CA GLY A 22 11.59 -4.58 -2.24
C GLY A 22 11.20 -3.18 -1.81
N VAL A 23 12.16 -2.27 -1.91
CA VAL A 23 11.97 -0.86 -1.55
C VAL A 23 11.74 -0.06 -2.82
N LEU A 24 10.61 0.64 -2.90
CA LEU A 24 10.33 1.65 -3.92
C LEU A 24 10.55 3.04 -3.31
N GLU A 25 11.64 3.69 -3.69
CA GLU A 25 12.01 5.03 -3.22
C GLU A 25 12.24 5.95 -4.42
N ASN A 26 11.58 7.10 -4.46
CA ASN A 26 11.74 8.11 -5.52
C ASN A 26 11.62 7.54 -6.95
N GLY A 27 10.70 6.59 -7.17
CA GLY A 27 10.50 5.95 -8.47
C GLY A 27 11.54 4.88 -8.82
N THR A 28 12.47 4.58 -7.92
CA THR A 28 13.46 3.52 -8.08
C THR A 28 13.12 2.35 -7.17
N TRP A 29 12.95 1.17 -7.77
CA TRP A 29 12.74 -0.06 -7.01
C TRP A 29 14.05 -0.84 -6.86
N SER A 30 14.26 -1.41 -5.68
CA SER A 30 15.39 -2.31 -5.39
C SER A 30 14.90 -3.53 -4.61
N ALA A 31 15.39 -4.71 -4.98
CA ALA A 31 15.09 -5.93 -4.23
C ALA A 31 15.75 -5.89 -2.84
N SER A 32 15.03 -6.44 -1.87
CA SER A 32 15.47 -6.59 -0.51
C SER A 32 15.98 -8.02 -0.22
N GLY A 33 15.44 -9.02 -0.92
CA GLY A 33 15.67 -10.44 -0.62
C GLY A 33 16.67 -11.15 -1.55
N CYS A 34 17.07 -10.53 -2.66
CA CYS A 34 17.87 -11.20 -3.70
C CYS A 34 19.39 -11.20 -3.45
N GLY A 35 19.85 -10.59 -2.36
CA GLY A 35 21.27 -10.43 -2.07
C GLY A 35 21.93 -9.36 -2.95
N ALA A 36 23.25 -9.44 -3.10
CA ALA A 36 24.01 -8.51 -3.93
C ALA A 36 24.04 -8.96 -5.40
N MET A 37 24.01 -7.98 -6.32
CA MET A 37 24.24 -8.22 -7.73
C MET A 37 25.66 -8.80 -7.95
N PRO A 38 25.81 -9.94 -8.66
CA PRO A 38 27.14 -10.49 -8.97
C PRO A 38 27.99 -9.52 -9.79
N GLU A 39 29.21 -9.27 -9.31
CA GLU A 39 30.17 -8.38 -9.98
C GLU A 39 30.58 -8.93 -11.35
N THR A 40 30.60 -8.06 -12.37
CA THR A 40 31.00 -8.45 -13.72
C THR A 40 32.50 -8.80 -13.75
N PRO A 41 32.89 -9.99 -14.24
CA PRO A 41 34.29 -10.39 -14.29
C PRO A 41 35.06 -9.58 -15.33
N VAL A 42 36.32 -9.27 -15.03
CA VAL A 42 37.27 -8.67 -15.98
C VAL A 42 37.83 -9.76 -16.91
N ILE A 43 37.88 -9.46 -18.21
CA ILE A 43 38.42 -10.39 -19.22
C ILE A 43 39.91 -10.11 -19.41
N ASP A 44 40.75 -11.11 -19.12
CA ASP A 44 42.19 -11.06 -19.35
C ASP A 44 42.55 -11.79 -20.64
N SER A 45 42.95 -11.03 -21.67
CA SER A 45 43.36 -11.53 -22.98
C SER A 45 44.88 -11.56 -23.18
N SER A 46 45.68 -11.36 -22.12
CA SER A 46 47.15 -11.29 -22.20
C SER A 46 47.81 -12.60 -22.65
N SER A 47 47.14 -13.73 -22.45
CA SER A 47 47.59 -15.06 -22.88
C SER A 47 46.43 -16.02 -23.01
N VAL A 48 46.62 -17.13 -23.74
CA VAL A 48 45.62 -18.21 -23.86
C VAL A 48 45.20 -18.74 -22.49
N ALA A 49 46.15 -18.92 -21.57
CA ALA A 49 45.87 -19.40 -20.22
C ALA A 49 45.03 -18.40 -19.41
N ALA A 50 45.34 -17.10 -19.52
CA ALA A 50 44.56 -16.05 -18.86
C ALA A 50 43.14 -15.92 -19.42
N PHE A 51 43.01 -16.03 -20.73
CA PHE A 51 41.71 -16.00 -21.39
C PHE A 51 40.84 -17.18 -20.97
N ASN A 52 41.39 -18.40 -20.93
CA ASN A 52 40.67 -19.59 -20.48
C ASN A 52 40.19 -19.48 -19.01
N ARG A 53 40.95 -18.82 -18.14
CA ARG A 53 40.48 -18.50 -16.77
C ARG A 53 39.30 -17.52 -16.80
N SER A 54 39.38 -16.49 -17.66
CA SER A 54 38.29 -15.52 -17.84
C SER A 54 37.00 -16.18 -18.33
N VAL A 55 37.09 -17.12 -19.27
CA VAL A 55 35.92 -17.92 -19.74
C VAL A 55 35.27 -18.68 -18.57
N SER A 56 36.07 -19.27 -17.69
CA SER A 56 35.54 -19.97 -16.51
C SER A 56 34.84 -19.01 -15.53
N ALA A 57 35.42 -17.83 -15.32
CA ALA A 57 34.83 -16.78 -14.48
C ALA A 57 33.49 -16.27 -15.05
N ILE A 58 33.42 -16.06 -16.37
CA ILE A 58 32.19 -15.66 -17.07
C ILE A 58 31.10 -16.71 -16.88
N ASN A 59 31.41 -17.99 -17.07
CA ASN A 59 30.42 -19.07 -16.90
C ASN A 59 29.87 -19.14 -15.47
N ALA A 60 30.71 -18.90 -14.46
CA ALA A 60 30.28 -18.83 -13.07
C ALA A 60 29.41 -17.60 -12.81
N TRP A 61 29.83 -16.43 -13.29
CA TRP A 61 29.08 -15.18 -13.19
C TRP A 61 27.71 -15.28 -13.85
N GLN A 62 27.60 -15.84 -15.06
CA GLN A 62 26.33 -16.00 -15.76
C GLN A 62 25.31 -16.81 -14.94
N LYS A 63 25.76 -17.90 -14.30
CA LYS A 63 24.89 -18.72 -13.44
C LYS A 63 24.41 -17.94 -12.22
N GLN A 64 25.31 -17.22 -11.55
CA GLN A 64 24.96 -16.41 -10.39
C GLN A 64 24.02 -15.25 -10.77
N MET A 65 24.29 -14.62 -11.92
CA MET A 65 23.50 -13.52 -12.43
C MET A 65 22.09 -13.97 -12.80
N GLN A 66 21.94 -15.16 -13.40
CA GLN A 66 20.63 -15.73 -13.66
C GLN A 66 19.84 -15.93 -12.37
N VAL A 67 20.44 -16.53 -11.34
CA VAL A 67 19.77 -16.74 -10.04
C VAL A 67 19.31 -15.41 -9.42
N TYR A 68 20.18 -14.40 -9.42
CA TYR A 68 19.82 -13.07 -8.92
C TYR A 68 18.69 -12.43 -9.74
N HIS A 69 18.76 -12.51 -11.08
CA HIS A 69 17.76 -11.93 -11.97
C HIS A 69 16.39 -12.61 -11.83
N ASP A 70 16.36 -13.94 -11.72
CA ASP A 70 15.13 -14.70 -11.49
C ASP A 70 14.50 -14.34 -10.14
N CYS A 71 15.32 -14.14 -9.11
CA CYS A 71 14.86 -13.61 -7.83
C CYS A 71 14.25 -12.20 -7.97
N MET A 72 14.96 -11.28 -8.63
CA MET A 72 14.51 -9.91 -8.85
C MET A 72 13.15 -9.86 -9.53
N ILE A 73 12.94 -10.66 -10.59
CA ILE A 73 11.66 -10.75 -11.30
C ILE A 73 10.55 -11.22 -10.35
N LYS A 74 10.82 -12.26 -9.56
CA LYS A 74 9.83 -12.82 -8.65
C LYS A 74 9.41 -11.80 -7.58
N GLU A 75 10.37 -11.12 -6.97
CA GLU A 75 10.10 -10.11 -5.94
C GLU A 75 9.37 -8.89 -6.52
N ALA A 76 9.86 -8.33 -7.63
CA ALA A 76 9.23 -7.17 -8.28
C ALA A 76 7.77 -7.43 -8.68
N ASN A 77 7.48 -8.64 -9.19
CA ASN A 77 6.11 -9.01 -9.55
C ASN A 77 5.20 -9.14 -8.33
N ALA A 78 5.70 -9.74 -7.24
CA ALA A 78 4.95 -9.86 -6.00
C ALA A 78 4.64 -8.47 -5.41
N ASP A 79 5.64 -7.59 -5.34
CA ASP A 79 5.49 -6.22 -4.85
C ASP A 79 4.50 -5.42 -5.70
N SER A 80 4.61 -5.50 -7.02
CA SER A 80 3.71 -4.80 -7.95
C SER A 80 2.25 -5.19 -7.74
N VAL A 81 1.98 -6.49 -7.52
CA VAL A 81 0.64 -6.98 -7.21
C VAL A 81 0.15 -6.43 -5.87
N THR A 82 0.97 -6.51 -4.82
CA THR A 82 0.62 -6.02 -3.49
C THR A 82 0.36 -4.51 -3.48
N ILE A 83 1.22 -3.73 -4.15
CA ILE A 83 1.06 -2.28 -4.27
C ILE A 83 -0.26 -1.94 -4.98
N ASN A 84 -0.55 -2.59 -6.12
CA ASN A 84 -1.78 -2.35 -6.87
C ASN A 84 -3.03 -2.69 -6.05
N GLN A 85 -3.03 -3.84 -5.37
CA GLN A 85 -4.14 -4.26 -4.52
C GLN A 85 -4.36 -3.28 -3.37
N SER A 86 -3.28 -2.89 -2.69
CA SER A 86 -3.33 -1.93 -1.58
C SER A 86 -3.84 -0.56 -2.02
N ALA A 87 -3.35 -0.05 -3.15
CA ALA A 87 -3.79 1.22 -3.71
C ALA A 87 -5.28 1.17 -4.10
N THR A 88 -5.71 0.10 -4.77
CA THR A 88 -7.11 -0.10 -5.16
C THR A 88 -8.03 -0.19 -3.94
N ALA A 89 -7.63 -0.93 -2.91
CA ALA A 89 -8.39 -1.00 -1.66
C ALA A 89 -8.48 0.37 -0.96
N GLY A 90 -7.39 1.14 -0.96
CA GLY A 90 -7.37 2.50 -0.45
C GLY A 90 -8.34 3.42 -1.20
N GLN A 91 -8.34 3.38 -2.53
CA GLN A 91 -9.27 4.13 -3.37
C GLN A 91 -10.73 3.73 -3.12
N GLY A 92 -11.02 2.42 -3.06
CA GLY A 92 -12.37 1.91 -2.78
C GLY A 92 -12.91 2.41 -1.44
N ARG A 93 -12.07 2.42 -0.39
CA ARG A 93 -12.45 2.97 0.92
C ARG A 93 -12.80 4.46 0.85
N ILE A 94 -12.01 5.25 0.12
CA ILE A 94 -12.28 6.69 -0.05
C ILE A 94 -13.62 6.89 -0.76
N ASN A 95 -13.86 6.16 -1.85
CA ASN A 95 -15.12 6.25 -2.59
C ASN A 95 -16.33 5.92 -1.71
N GLY A 96 -16.25 4.87 -0.89
CA GLY A 96 -17.31 4.52 0.05
C GLY A 96 -17.56 5.58 1.12
N ILE A 97 -16.52 6.25 1.61
CA ILE A 97 -16.66 7.38 2.55
C ILE A 97 -17.38 8.55 1.87
N VAL A 98 -16.97 8.89 0.65
CA VAL A 98 -17.59 9.98 -0.13
C VAL A 98 -19.06 9.69 -0.40
N GLU A 99 -19.40 8.48 -0.81
CA GLU A 99 -20.79 8.05 -1.02
C GLU A 99 -21.61 8.20 0.26
N LYS A 100 -21.10 7.69 1.39
CA LYS A 100 -21.78 7.79 2.69
C LYS A 100 -22.05 9.25 3.09
N ILE A 101 -21.05 10.13 2.97
CA ILE A 101 -21.20 11.56 3.28
C ILE A 101 -22.27 12.19 2.38
N ASN A 102 -22.27 11.89 1.09
CA ASN A 102 -23.27 12.40 0.15
C ASN A 102 -24.69 11.95 0.52
N THR A 103 -24.86 10.69 0.93
CA THR A 103 -26.15 10.17 1.41
C THR A 103 -26.60 10.89 2.69
N GLU A 104 -25.71 11.06 3.67
CA GLU A 104 -26.01 11.74 4.93
C GLU A 104 -26.37 13.22 4.72
N VAL A 105 -25.65 13.92 3.85
CA VAL A 105 -25.94 15.31 3.48
C VAL A 105 -27.30 15.43 2.79
N ALA A 106 -27.63 14.52 1.87
CA ALA A 106 -28.93 14.50 1.21
C ALA A 106 -30.08 14.29 2.21
N ALA A 107 -29.93 13.31 3.12
CA ALA A 107 -30.91 13.06 4.18
C ALA A 107 -31.04 14.25 5.15
N GLY A 108 -29.93 14.90 5.49
CA GLY A 108 -29.90 16.10 6.33
C GLY A 108 -30.66 17.26 5.69
N LYS A 109 -30.45 17.52 4.39
CA LYS A 109 -31.19 18.55 3.64
C LYS A 109 -32.71 18.31 3.67
N GLN A 110 -33.14 17.08 3.38
CA GLN A 110 -34.57 16.73 3.42
C GLN A 110 -35.19 16.97 4.80
N LYS A 111 -34.49 16.62 5.88
CA LYS A 111 -34.97 16.87 7.25
C LYS A 111 -35.13 18.35 7.57
N VAL A 112 -34.19 19.19 7.12
CA VAL A 112 -34.26 20.64 7.31
C VAL A 112 -35.44 21.24 6.53
N GLU A 113 -35.62 20.86 5.26
CA GLU A 113 -36.74 21.32 4.42
C GLU A 113 -38.11 20.94 5.00
N GLN A 114 -38.25 19.70 5.50
CA GLN A 114 -39.47 19.26 6.19
C GLN A 114 -39.72 20.07 7.47
N SER A 115 -38.69 20.38 8.24
CA SER A 115 -38.79 21.17 9.47
C SER A 115 -39.19 22.63 9.19
N GLN A 116 -38.73 23.20 8.08
CA GLN A 116 -39.12 24.55 7.64
C GLN A 116 -40.57 24.60 7.14
N SER A 117 -41.04 23.54 6.46
CA SER A 117 -42.40 23.44 5.94
C SER A 117 -43.45 23.17 7.03
N ALA A 118 -43.03 22.62 8.18
CA ALA A 118 -43.89 22.35 9.33
C ALA A 118 -44.03 23.54 10.31
N SER A 119 -43.35 24.66 10.04
CA SER A 119 -43.54 25.88 10.82
C SER A 119 -44.89 26.53 10.44
N PRO A 120 -45.83 26.75 11.38
CA PRO A 120 -47.10 27.39 11.05
C PRO A 120 -46.85 28.83 10.56
N PRO A 121 -47.69 29.36 9.65
CA PRO A 121 -47.62 30.77 9.30
C PRO A 121 -47.77 31.58 10.59
N LEU A 122 -46.85 32.54 10.82
CA LEU A 122 -47.01 33.56 11.84
C LEU A 122 -48.41 34.16 11.66
N SER A 123 -49.32 33.81 12.57
CA SER A 123 -50.64 34.40 12.63
C SER A 123 -50.46 35.89 12.86
N SER A 124 -50.94 36.69 11.90
CA SER A 124 -51.04 38.13 12.03
C SER A 124 -51.75 38.49 13.35
N PRO A 125 -51.33 39.54 14.08
CA PRO A 125 -51.93 39.88 15.36
C PRO A 125 -53.43 40.17 15.20
N PRO A 126 -54.30 39.66 16.09
CA PRO A 126 -55.71 39.99 16.05
C PRO A 126 -55.92 41.40 16.61
N GLY A 127 -56.26 42.37 15.76
CA GLY A 127 -56.70 43.68 16.23
C GLY A 127 -56.51 44.83 15.27
N ALA A 128 -57.30 44.90 14.22
CA ALA A 128 -57.75 46.17 13.67
C ALA A 128 -59.26 46.04 13.42
N ALA A 129 -60.05 46.65 14.29
CA ALA A 129 -61.51 46.65 14.23
C ALA A 129 -62.02 47.27 12.91
N PRO A 130 -63.22 46.89 12.43
CA PRO A 130 -63.85 47.53 11.30
C PRO A 130 -64.41 48.90 11.74
N GLY A 131 -63.64 49.96 11.49
CA GLY A 131 -64.09 51.34 11.61
C GLY A 131 -64.82 51.78 10.35
N SER A 132 -66.11 51.51 10.29
CA SER A 132 -67.05 52.25 9.44
C SER A 132 -67.12 53.71 9.90
N MET A 133 -66.78 54.66 9.03
CA MET A 133 -67.35 56.01 8.95
C MET A 133 -67.19 56.46 7.49
N ALA A 134 -68.25 56.56 6.70
CA ALA A 134 -69.11 57.74 6.59
C ALA A 134 -68.27 59.02 6.34
N TYR A 135 -68.01 59.37 5.08
CA TYR A 135 -68.75 60.36 4.28
C TYR A 135 -68.27 60.30 2.82
#